data_AF-A0A5C6XC40-F1
#
_entry.id   AF-A0A5C6XC40-F1
#
_cell.length_a   1.000
_cell.length_b   1.000
_cell.length_c   1.000
_cell.angle_alpha   90.00
_cell.angle_beta   90.00
_cell.angle_gamma   90.00
#
_symmetry.space_group_name_H-M   'P 1'
#
loop_
_entity.id
_entity.type
_entity.pdbx_description
1 polymer ?
#
loop_
_entity_poly.entity_id
_entity_poly.type
_entity_poly.pdbx_seq_one_letter_code
_entity_poly.pdbx_strand_id
1 'polypeptide(L)'
;MEIRCDVCKEVGPASEVRAADQGMELVCASCGHANVLKVGGTTDASADAQSRDGDASPHAGPIARAASRSDAEQGVAPQKRSVATPGASLAEGVVEAAMARLIPVSGAGPRCPKCAHLVAGADHCERCGLSQSEANRYAPGHAPWEQAPPGKDDAFLRLNAAWARAEDGDPEAMRYVAELAISEGLVEAGISRLRFYLVERPDDPHALDALRRLAIALQARVTVAAGQAAASAENFGKDVRRLRGLLMTITLGLCALILLLLSAVFWDKC
;
A
#
# COMPACT_ATOMS: atom_id res chain seq x y z
N MET A 1 -5.17 4.11 14.59
CA MET A 1 -6.42 3.68 13.92
C MET A 1 -7.57 4.05 14.83
N GLU A 2 -8.57 4.73 14.30
CA GLU A 2 -9.80 5.03 15.04
C GLU A 2 -10.82 3.93 14.79
N ILE A 3 -11.46 3.45 15.86
CA ILE A 3 -12.52 2.46 15.81
C ILE A 3 -13.78 3.04 16.46
N ARG A 4 -14.94 2.73 15.89
CA ARG A 4 -16.20 2.94 16.59
C ARG A 4 -16.51 1.67 17.38
N CYS A 5 -16.44 1.74 18.70
CA CYS A 5 -16.76 0.58 19.52
C CYS A 5 -18.26 0.25 19.44
N ASP A 6 -18.57 -0.99 19.10
CA ASP A 6 -19.90 -1.59 19.14
C ASP A 6 -20.56 -1.56 20.54
N VAL A 7 -19.79 -1.65 21.63
CA VAL A 7 -20.30 -1.57 23.02
C VAL A 7 -20.47 -0.13 23.50
N CYS A 8 -19.40 0.65 23.66
CA CYS A 8 -19.51 1.99 24.24
C CYS A 8 -19.94 3.09 23.24
N LYS A 9 -20.04 2.78 21.95
CA LYS A 9 -20.39 3.71 20.85
C LYS A 9 -19.43 4.88 20.64
N GLU A 10 -18.35 4.98 21.42
CA GLU A 10 -17.31 5.97 21.21
C GLU A 10 -16.48 5.67 19.96
N VAL A 11 -16.05 6.74 19.29
CA VAL A 11 -15.05 6.70 18.21
C VAL A 11 -13.73 7.14 18.82
N GLY A 12 -12.74 6.24 18.87
CA GLY A 12 -11.46 6.51 19.52
C GLY A 12 -10.37 5.53 19.10
N PRO A 13 -9.13 5.70 19.58
CA PRO A 13 -8.03 4.82 19.22
C PRO A 13 -8.23 3.39 19.76
N ALA A 14 -7.80 2.40 19.00
CA ALA A 14 -7.62 1.05 19.54
C ALA A 14 -6.40 1.00 20.47
N SER A 15 -6.54 0.45 21.67
CA SER A 15 -5.43 0.25 22.61
C SER A 15 -4.53 -0.91 22.18
N GLU A 16 -5.08 -1.91 21.53
CA GLU A 16 -4.37 -3.10 21.09
C GLU A 16 -5.01 -3.69 19.82
N VAL A 17 -4.20 -4.31 18.97
CA VAL A 17 -4.64 -5.05 17.78
C VAL A 17 -4.21 -6.50 17.93
N ARG A 18 -5.17 -7.43 17.87
CA ARG A 18 -4.94 -8.86 18.01
C ARG A 18 -5.40 -9.60 16.76
N ALA A 19 -4.70 -10.69 16.43
CA ALA A 19 -5.19 -11.65 15.45
C ALA A 19 -6.20 -12.59 16.12
N ALA A 20 -7.36 -12.79 15.49
CA ALA A 20 -8.41 -13.68 15.95
C ALA A 20 -8.82 -14.66 14.85
N ASP A 21 -9.53 -15.72 15.22
CA ASP A 21 -9.92 -16.81 14.30
C ASP A 21 -10.80 -16.32 13.13
N GLN A 22 -11.50 -15.19 13.29
CA GLN A 22 -12.40 -14.60 12.28
C GLN A 22 -11.87 -13.30 11.65
N GLY A 23 -10.61 -12.93 11.88
CA GLY A 23 -10.02 -11.72 11.32
C GLY A 23 -9.14 -10.97 12.32
N MET A 24 -9.28 -9.64 12.34
CA MET A 24 -8.57 -8.79 13.30
C MET A 24 -9.51 -8.32 14.40
N GLU A 25 -9.05 -8.36 15.65
CA GLU A 25 -9.72 -7.79 16.80
C GLU A 25 -9.04 -6.48 17.20
N LEU A 26 -9.84 -5.42 17.30
CA LEU A 26 -9.38 -4.11 17.79
C LEU A 26 -9.97 -3.86 19.18
N VAL A 27 -9.09 -3.75 20.18
CA VAL A 27 -9.49 -3.50 21.57
C VAL A 27 -9.72 -2.01 21.76
N CYS A 28 -10.93 -1.62 22.17
CA CYS A 28 -11.26 -0.22 22.44
C CYS A 28 -10.47 0.31 23.63
N ALA A 29 -9.77 1.44 23.46
CA ALA A 29 -9.01 2.05 24.56
C ALA A 29 -9.89 2.55 25.71
N SER A 30 -11.15 2.92 25.45
CA SER A 30 -12.04 3.45 26.51
C SER A 30 -12.66 2.36 27.37
N CYS A 31 -13.12 1.26 26.77
CA CYS A 31 -13.89 0.24 27.49
C CYS A 31 -13.26 -1.16 27.48
N GLY A 32 -12.16 -1.38 26.76
CA GLY A 32 -11.47 -2.67 26.67
C GLY A 32 -12.18 -3.73 25.83
N HIS A 33 -13.29 -3.38 25.16
CA HIS A 33 -14.04 -4.35 24.35
C HIS A 33 -13.35 -4.65 23.02
N ALA A 34 -13.30 -5.93 22.65
CA ALA A 34 -12.70 -6.41 21.40
C ALA A 34 -13.71 -6.34 20.24
N ASN A 35 -13.49 -5.42 19.32
CA ASN A 35 -14.29 -5.27 18.10
C ASN A 35 -13.72 -6.18 17.02
N VAL A 36 -14.48 -7.19 16.60
CA VAL A 36 -14.09 -8.09 15.50
C VAL A 36 -14.33 -7.39 14.17
N LEU A 37 -13.26 -7.05 13.46
CA LEU A 37 -13.32 -6.64 12.07
C LEU A 37 -13.40 -7.90 11.19
N LYS A 38 -14.61 -8.23 10.75
CA LYS A 38 -14.81 -9.15 9.64
C LYS A 38 -14.24 -8.51 8.38
N VAL A 39 -13.01 -8.85 8.05
CA VAL A 39 -12.42 -8.52 6.75
C VAL A 39 -13.20 -9.37 5.75
N GLY A 40 -14.13 -8.74 5.03
CA GLY A 40 -15.04 -9.43 4.12
C GLY A 40 -14.27 -10.35 3.19
N GLY A 41 -14.40 -11.66 3.39
CA GLY A 41 -14.06 -12.63 2.37
C GLY A 41 -14.99 -12.37 1.20
N THR A 42 -14.42 -11.96 0.07
CA THR A 42 -15.12 -11.89 -1.21
C THR A 42 -15.62 -13.27 -1.58
N THR A 43 -16.84 -13.61 -1.16
CA THR A 43 -17.65 -14.65 -1.79
C THR A 43 -18.45 -14.00 -2.91
N ASP A 44 -18.15 -14.47 -4.11
CA ASP A 44 -18.80 -14.28 -5.42
C ASP A 44 -18.29 -13.16 -6.35
N ALA A 45 -17.90 -13.63 -7.55
CA ALA A 45 -17.61 -12.95 -8.82
C ALA A 45 -16.24 -12.26 -8.99
N SER A 46 -15.28 -12.99 -9.59
CA SER A 46 -14.81 -12.70 -10.96
C SER A 46 -13.72 -13.70 -11.38
N ALA A 47 -14.15 -14.69 -12.16
CA ALA A 47 -13.27 -15.56 -12.93
C ALA A 47 -12.95 -14.85 -14.24
N ASP A 48 -11.98 -13.92 -14.26
CA ASP A 48 -11.49 -13.32 -15.52
C ASP A 48 -10.09 -12.65 -15.44
N ALA A 49 -9.27 -12.94 -14.41
CA ALA A 49 -7.95 -12.30 -14.24
C ALA A 49 -6.74 -13.25 -14.41
N GLN A 50 -6.90 -14.39 -15.10
CA GLN A 50 -5.79 -15.30 -15.40
C GLN A 50 -5.50 -15.36 -16.90
N SER A 51 -5.02 -14.25 -17.46
CA SER A 51 -4.48 -14.21 -18.82
C SER A 51 -3.59 -12.98 -18.98
N ARG A 52 -2.42 -13.02 -18.34
CA ARG A 52 -1.17 -12.31 -18.68
C ARG A 52 -0.25 -12.38 -17.47
N ASP A 53 0.79 -13.19 -17.60
CA ASP A 53 2.15 -12.92 -17.09
C ASP A 53 3.01 -14.14 -17.40
N GLY A 54 3.39 -14.27 -18.67
CA GLY A 54 4.58 -15.00 -19.08
C GLY A 54 5.73 -14.00 -19.16
N ASP A 55 6.55 -13.97 -18.13
CA ASP A 55 7.98 -13.61 -18.08
C ASP A 55 8.35 -13.01 -16.71
N ALA A 56 8.39 -13.89 -15.70
CA ALA A 56 9.01 -13.57 -14.42
C ALA A 56 10.54 -13.65 -14.56
N SER A 57 11.20 -12.50 -14.58
CA SER A 57 12.65 -12.40 -14.35
C SER A 57 13.01 -12.92 -12.94
N PRO A 58 14.14 -13.64 -12.76
CA PRO A 58 14.50 -14.32 -11.51
C PRO A 58 15.08 -13.40 -10.43
N HIS A 59 14.81 -12.09 -10.47
CA HIS A 59 15.41 -11.14 -9.55
C HIS A 59 14.44 -10.69 -8.46
N ALA A 60 14.82 -10.96 -7.21
CA ALA A 60 14.12 -10.50 -6.03
C ALA A 60 14.00 -8.97 -6.06
N GLY A 61 12.77 -8.48 -5.91
CA GLY A 61 12.46 -7.05 -5.91
C GLY A 61 13.20 -6.29 -4.80
N PRO A 62 13.37 -4.97 -4.94
CA PRO A 62 14.22 -4.14 -4.07
C PRO A 62 13.83 -4.17 -2.59
N ILE A 63 12.56 -4.44 -2.28
CA ILE A 63 12.05 -4.53 -0.90
C ILE A 63 12.55 -5.82 -0.20
N ALA A 64 12.66 -6.95 -0.92
CA ALA A 64 13.18 -8.20 -0.38
C ALA A 64 14.70 -8.14 -0.09
N ARG A 65 15.45 -7.31 -0.82
CA ARG A 65 16.88 -7.04 -0.56
C ARG A 65 17.14 -6.18 0.67
N ALA A 66 16.21 -5.29 1.03
CA ALA A 66 16.38 -4.42 2.20
C ALA A 66 16.22 -5.21 3.51
N ALA A 67 15.32 -6.19 3.54
CA ALA A 67 15.06 -7.03 4.72
C ALA A 67 16.19 -8.04 5.03
N SER A 68 17.03 -8.37 4.04
CA SER A 68 18.10 -9.38 4.18
C SER A 68 19.48 -8.79 4.50
N ARG A 69 19.61 -7.45 4.59
CA ARG A 69 20.86 -6.75 4.91
C ARG A 69 20.98 -6.27 6.35
N SER A 70 19.96 -6.48 7.18
CA SER A 70 19.94 -5.96 8.56
C SER A 70 20.64 -6.87 9.59
N ASP A 71 21.13 -8.05 9.20
CA ASP A 71 21.72 -9.04 10.13
C ASP A 71 23.25 -9.14 10.10
N ALA A 72 23.95 -8.29 9.33
CA ALA A 72 25.41 -8.30 9.30
C ALA A 72 25.98 -6.90 9.50
N GLU A 73 26.80 -6.78 10.55
CA GLU A 73 27.56 -5.61 11.02
C GLU A 73 26.84 -4.64 11.95
N GLN A 74 27.12 -4.77 13.26
CA GLN A 74 27.65 -3.63 14.01
C GLN A 74 28.35 -4.07 15.30
N GLY A 75 29.64 -3.73 15.36
CA GLY A 75 30.49 -3.82 16.53
C GLY A 75 30.13 -2.80 17.61
N VAL A 76 30.57 -3.15 18.81
CA VAL A 76 30.30 -2.56 20.13
C VAL A 76 30.83 -1.12 20.28
N ALA A 77 29.98 -0.21 20.76
CA ALA A 77 30.35 0.90 21.65
C ALA A 77 29.12 1.39 22.46
N PRO A 78 29.24 1.69 23.77
CA PRO A 78 28.08 1.96 24.62
C PRO A 78 27.76 3.46 24.63
N GLN A 79 26.56 3.84 24.16
CA GLN A 79 26.00 5.17 24.40
C GLN A 79 24.80 5.13 25.35
N LYS A 80 24.79 6.12 26.25
CA LYS A 80 23.87 6.33 27.36
C LYS A 80 22.40 6.17 26.96
N ARG A 81 21.68 5.36 27.75
CA ARG A 81 20.22 5.20 27.70
C ARG A 81 19.52 6.54 27.93
N SER A 82 18.97 7.12 26.87
CA SER A 82 17.80 7.97 26.95
C SER A 82 16.57 7.07 26.77
N VAL A 83 15.64 7.13 27.71
CA VAL A 83 14.36 6.44 27.64
C VAL A 83 13.50 7.17 26.61
N ALA A 84 13.68 6.83 25.33
CA ALA A 84 12.81 7.25 24.25
C ALA A 84 11.95 6.05 23.83
N THR A 85 10.65 6.29 23.73
CA THR A 85 9.65 5.32 23.24
C THR A 85 10.11 4.74 21.89
N PRO A 86 10.41 3.43 21.77
CA PRO A 86 11.16 2.87 20.63
C PRO A 86 10.48 2.94 19.25
N GLY A 87 9.23 3.42 19.16
CA GLY A 87 8.47 3.47 17.90
C GLY A 87 8.41 4.83 17.21
N ALA A 88 8.65 5.93 17.92
CA ALA A 88 8.43 7.28 17.37
C ALA A 88 9.55 7.72 16.42
N SER A 89 10.81 7.44 16.77
CA SER A 89 11.97 7.86 15.97
C SER A 89 12.11 7.12 14.63
N LEU A 90 11.66 5.87 14.57
CA LEU A 90 11.67 5.09 13.33
C LEU A 90 10.60 5.61 12.35
N ALA A 91 9.40 5.92 12.84
CA ALA A 91 8.34 6.46 12.01
C ALA A 91 8.72 7.83 11.41
N GLU A 92 9.34 8.70 12.22
CA GLU A 92 9.79 10.01 11.78
C GLU A 92 10.90 9.91 10.72
N GLY A 93 11.88 9.01 10.90
CA GLY A 93 12.93 8.77 9.91
C GLY A 93 12.42 8.24 8.57
N VAL A 94 11.35 7.42 8.58
CA VAL A 94 10.72 6.93 7.33
C VAL A 94 9.98 8.05 6.61
N VAL A 95 9.27 8.92 7.34
CA VAL A 95 8.56 10.07 6.74
C VAL A 95 9.56 11.05 6.12
N GLU A 96 10.66 11.35 6.79
CA GLU A 96 11.70 12.23 6.23
C GLU A 96 12.38 11.62 4.99
N ALA A 97 12.65 10.31 4.99
CA ALA A 97 13.15 9.62 3.80
C ALA A 97 12.12 9.62 2.64
N ALA A 98 10.82 9.52 2.95
CA ALA A 98 9.76 9.64 1.97
C ALA A 98 9.65 11.06 1.41
N MET A 99 9.75 12.07 2.27
CA MET A 99 9.73 13.49 1.89
C MET A 99 10.91 13.85 1.00
N ALA A 100 12.12 13.43 1.35
CA ALA A 100 13.32 13.63 0.53
C ALA A 100 13.17 13.05 -0.88
N ARG A 101 12.44 11.94 -1.02
CA ARG A 101 12.08 11.40 -2.34
C ARG A 101 10.99 12.21 -3.00
N LEU A 102 9.98 12.66 -2.25
CA LEU A 102 8.80 13.34 -2.79
C LEU A 102 9.11 14.70 -3.39
N ILE A 103 9.93 15.50 -2.70
CA ILE A 103 10.33 16.85 -3.13
C ILE A 103 11.03 16.79 -4.51
N PRO A 104 10.62 17.62 -5.48
CA PRO A 104 11.26 17.64 -6.79
C PRO A 104 12.69 18.17 -6.70
N VAL A 105 13.60 17.58 -7.48
CA VAL A 105 14.97 18.08 -7.61
C VAL A 105 14.94 19.37 -8.43
N SER A 106 15.60 20.41 -7.93
CA SER A 106 15.81 21.68 -8.63
C SER A 106 16.63 21.48 -9.89
N GLY A 107 16.31 22.22 -10.95
CA GLY A 107 17.05 22.15 -12.20
C GLY A 107 16.19 22.49 -13.41
N ALA A 108 16.84 22.96 -14.46
CA ALA A 108 16.22 23.21 -15.76
C ALA A 108 16.20 21.93 -16.60
N GLY A 109 15.19 21.78 -17.44
CA GLY A 109 15.07 20.66 -18.38
C GLY A 109 13.66 20.08 -18.43
N PRO A 110 13.42 19.17 -19.39
CA PRO A 110 12.13 18.50 -19.49
C PRO A 110 11.87 17.66 -18.24
N ARG A 111 10.60 17.63 -17.81
CA ARG A 111 10.14 16.92 -16.62
C ARG A 111 9.08 15.91 -17.00
N CYS A 112 9.07 14.80 -16.27
CA CYS A 112 8.09 13.74 -16.45
C CYS A 112 6.68 14.30 -16.15
N PRO A 113 5.71 14.18 -17.07
CA PRO A 113 4.38 14.77 -16.92
C PRO A 113 3.53 14.14 -15.80
N LYS A 114 3.89 12.93 -15.33
CA LYS A 114 3.22 12.27 -14.21
C LYS A 114 3.75 12.69 -12.85
N CYS A 115 5.01 13.09 -12.75
CA CYS A 115 5.69 13.15 -11.45
C CYS A 115 6.68 14.31 -11.29
N ALA A 116 6.84 15.19 -12.28
CA ALA A 116 7.73 16.35 -12.23
C ALA A 116 9.24 16.03 -12.04
N HIS A 117 9.65 14.76 -12.15
CA HIS A 117 11.08 14.40 -12.11
C HIS A 117 11.78 14.81 -13.41
N LEU A 118 13.00 15.32 -13.33
CA LEU A 118 13.80 15.66 -14.51
C LEU A 118 14.06 14.40 -15.34
N VAL A 119 13.86 14.49 -16.65
CA VAL A 119 14.10 13.40 -17.60
C VAL A 119 15.17 13.87 -18.58
N ALA A 120 16.42 13.47 -18.35
CA ALA A 120 17.57 13.90 -19.15
C ALA A 120 17.65 13.16 -20.50
N GLY A 121 16.57 13.16 -21.28
CA GLY A 121 16.49 12.47 -22.58
C GLY A 121 16.32 10.95 -22.50
N ALA A 122 16.05 10.40 -21.32
CA ALA A 122 15.78 8.98 -21.14
C ALA A 122 14.40 8.58 -21.71
N ASP A 123 14.30 7.37 -22.27
CA ASP A 123 13.03 6.81 -22.79
C ASP A 123 11.99 6.58 -21.69
N HIS A 124 12.44 6.42 -20.44
CA HIS A 124 11.62 6.20 -19.27
C HIS A 124 12.01 7.16 -18.14
N CYS A 125 11.02 7.57 -17.34
CA CYS A 125 11.29 8.30 -16.12
C CYS A 125 11.92 7.36 -15.08
N GLU A 126 13.14 7.63 -14.65
CA GLU A 126 13.86 6.82 -13.64
C GLU A 126 13.11 6.70 -12.31
N ARG A 127 12.26 7.67 -11.99
CA ARG A 127 11.53 7.73 -10.73
C ARG A 127 10.21 6.94 -10.73
N CYS A 128 9.43 7.02 -11.81
CA CYS A 128 8.08 6.42 -11.85
C CYS A 128 7.90 5.38 -12.95
N GLY A 129 8.94 5.11 -13.76
CA GLY A 129 8.92 4.15 -14.85
C GLY A 129 8.14 4.59 -16.09
N LEU A 130 7.48 5.76 -16.07
CA LEU A 130 6.65 6.21 -17.19
C LEU A 130 7.47 6.35 -18.47
N SER A 131 7.04 5.65 -19.53
CA SER A 131 7.60 5.81 -20.86
C SER A 131 7.29 7.21 -21.40
N GLN A 132 8.32 7.93 -21.84
CA GLN A 132 8.15 9.27 -22.41
C GLN A 132 7.42 9.22 -23.75
N SER A 133 7.67 8.18 -24.56
CA SER A 133 7.00 8.01 -25.84
C SER A 133 5.50 7.72 -25.67
N GLU A 134 5.13 6.95 -24.64
CA GLU A 134 3.73 6.72 -24.28
C GLU A 134 3.09 7.98 -23.71
N ALA A 135 3.79 8.69 -22.82
CA ALA A 135 3.28 9.91 -22.20
C ALA A 135 2.95 11.00 -23.24
N ASN A 136 3.80 11.13 -24.25
CA ASN A 136 3.61 12.09 -25.34
C ASN A 136 2.43 11.74 -26.27
N ARG A 137 1.80 10.56 -26.14
CA ARG A 137 0.58 10.22 -26.91
C ARG A 137 -0.68 10.88 -26.34
N TYR A 138 -0.65 11.27 -25.07
CA TYR A 138 -1.78 11.89 -24.42
C TYR A 138 -1.75 13.40 -24.63
N ALA A 139 -2.87 13.95 -25.09
CA ALA A 139 -3.08 15.40 -25.07
C ALA A 139 -3.23 15.89 -23.62
N PRO A 140 -2.94 17.17 -23.32
CA PRO A 140 -3.16 17.74 -22.00
C PRO A 140 -4.59 17.52 -21.50
N GLY A 141 -4.75 17.04 -20.27
CA GLY A 141 -6.03 16.70 -19.65
C GLY A 141 -6.57 15.31 -20.00
N HIS A 142 -5.94 14.60 -20.94
CA HIS A 142 -6.37 13.27 -21.37
C HIS A 142 -5.52 12.14 -20.80
N ALA A 143 -4.42 12.44 -20.12
CA ALA A 143 -3.57 11.39 -19.57
C ALA A 143 -4.28 10.65 -18.42
N PRO A 144 -4.10 9.32 -18.27
CA PRO A 144 -4.78 8.56 -17.21
C PRO A 144 -4.46 9.06 -15.78
N TRP A 145 -3.29 9.65 -15.57
CA TRP A 145 -2.88 10.24 -14.27
C TRP A 145 -3.43 11.65 -14.04
N GLU A 146 -4.07 12.27 -15.04
CA GLU A 146 -4.75 13.57 -14.94
C GLU A 146 -6.27 13.41 -14.79
N GLN A 147 -6.78 12.20 -14.97
CA GLN A 147 -8.20 11.88 -14.87
C GLN A 147 -8.60 11.50 -13.44
N ALA A 148 -9.89 11.67 -13.13
CA ALA A 148 -10.46 11.23 -11.87
C ALA A 148 -10.37 9.69 -11.76
N PRO A 149 -10.03 9.14 -10.57
CA PRO A 149 -10.23 7.72 -10.32
C PRO A 149 -11.71 7.32 -10.52
N PRO A 150 -11.99 6.08 -10.92
CA PRO A 150 -13.38 5.63 -11.14
C PRO A 150 -14.29 5.91 -9.93
N GLY A 151 -15.42 6.57 -10.17
CA GLY A 151 -16.40 6.92 -9.14
C GLY A 151 -15.99 8.08 -8.23
N LYS A 152 -14.98 8.87 -8.60
CA LYS A 152 -14.48 10.02 -7.84
C LYS A 152 -14.56 11.34 -8.62
N ASP A 153 -15.36 11.42 -9.66
CA ASP A 153 -15.49 12.58 -10.55
C ASP A 153 -15.80 13.88 -9.78
N ASP A 154 -16.82 13.87 -8.92
CA ASP A 154 -17.21 15.05 -8.12
C ASP A 154 -16.13 15.46 -7.11
N ALA A 155 -15.47 14.49 -6.49
CA ALA A 155 -14.38 14.74 -5.56
C ALA A 155 -13.17 15.34 -6.27
N PHE A 156 -12.87 14.83 -7.46
CA PHE A 156 -11.78 15.33 -8.30
C PHE A 156 -12.06 16.74 -8.81
N LEU A 157 -13.29 17.03 -9.22
CA LEU A 157 -13.72 18.38 -9.59
C LEU A 157 -13.55 19.38 -8.42
N ARG A 158 -13.98 18.99 -7.21
CA ARG A 158 -13.78 19.81 -5.99
C ARG A 158 -12.29 20.02 -5.68
N LEU A 159 -11.47 18.98 -5.83
CA LEU A 159 -10.02 19.09 -5.66
C LEU A 159 -9.41 20.07 -6.67
N ASN A 160 -9.85 20.04 -7.93
CA ASN A 160 -9.37 20.94 -8.98
C ASN A 160 -9.76 22.40 -8.69
N ALA A 161 -10.99 22.64 -8.23
CA ALA A 161 -11.44 23.97 -7.82
C ALA A 161 -10.69 24.49 -6.60
N ALA A 162 -10.41 23.63 -5.61
CA ALA A 162 -9.59 23.97 -4.45
C ALA A 162 -8.15 24.29 -4.85
N TRP A 163 -7.59 23.51 -5.78
CA TRP A 163 -6.24 23.70 -6.28
C TRP A 163 -6.04 25.04 -6.97
N ALA A 164 -6.99 25.49 -7.80
CA ALA A 164 -6.88 26.77 -8.51
C ALA A 164 -6.59 27.94 -7.54
N ARG A 165 -7.20 27.94 -6.35
CA ARG A 165 -6.93 28.95 -5.32
C ARG A 165 -5.58 28.75 -4.62
N ALA A 166 -5.20 27.50 -4.37
CA ALA A 166 -3.92 27.18 -3.74
C ALA A 166 -2.73 27.57 -4.65
N GLU A 167 -2.89 27.43 -5.96
CA GLU A 167 -1.87 27.77 -6.96
C GLU A 167 -1.56 29.27 -7.03
N ASP A 168 -2.55 30.10 -6.69
CA ASP A 168 -2.40 31.56 -6.54
C ASP A 168 -1.64 31.97 -5.27
N GLY A 169 -1.22 31.00 -4.44
CA GLY A 169 -0.43 31.21 -3.23
C GLY A 169 -1.24 31.39 -1.95
N ASP A 170 -2.55 31.04 -1.95
CA ASP A 170 -3.37 31.04 -0.74
C ASP A 170 -2.95 29.87 0.20
N PRO A 171 -2.38 30.16 1.39
CA PRO A 171 -1.91 29.13 2.31
C PRO A 171 -3.04 28.31 2.93
N GLU A 172 -4.23 28.89 3.12
CA GLU A 172 -5.38 28.17 3.65
C GLU A 172 -5.94 27.20 2.59
N ALA A 173 -5.99 27.64 1.33
CA ALA A 173 -6.36 26.77 0.22
C ALA A 173 -5.37 25.60 0.06
N MET A 174 -4.06 25.84 0.25
CA MET A 174 -3.04 24.78 0.20
C MET A 174 -3.28 23.69 1.26
N ARG A 175 -3.58 24.09 2.51
CA ARG A 175 -3.95 23.16 3.57
C ARG A 175 -5.24 22.40 3.24
N TYR A 176 -6.25 23.12 2.76
CA TYR A 176 -7.55 22.53 2.40
C TYR A 176 -7.41 21.49 1.26
N VAL A 177 -6.54 21.74 0.26
CA VAL A 177 -6.24 20.77 -0.79
C VAL A 177 -5.71 19.46 -0.22
N ALA A 178 -4.76 19.51 0.72
CA ALA A 178 -4.23 18.30 1.33
C ALA A 178 -5.30 17.53 2.12
N GLU A 179 -6.10 18.23 2.92
CA GLU A 179 -7.19 17.63 3.70
C GLU A 179 -8.27 17.01 2.80
N LEU A 180 -8.65 17.70 1.72
CA LEU A 180 -9.61 17.22 0.74
C LEU A 180 -9.08 15.97 0.00
N ALA A 181 -7.82 16.00 -0.44
CA ALA A 181 -7.19 14.86 -1.10
C ALA A 181 -7.09 13.63 -0.18
N ILE A 182 -6.83 13.81 1.13
CA ILE A 182 -6.80 12.71 2.10
C ILE A 182 -8.19 12.12 2.32
N SER A 183 -9.18 12.99 2.62
CA SER A 183 -10.56 12.56 2.96
C SER A 183 -11.27 11.90 1.78
N GLU A 184 -11.08 12.42 0.57
CA GLU A 184 -11.68 11.86 -0.65
C GLU A 184 -10.87 10.71 -1.24
N GLY A 185 -9.67 10.48 -0.72
CA GLY A 185 -8.74 9.46 -1.14
C GLY A 185 -8.03 9.69 -2.47
N LEU A 186 -7.90 10.95 -2.85
CA LEU A 186 -7.18 11.47 -4.01
C LEU A 186 -5.72 11.84 -3.67
N VAL A 187 -5.08 11.10 -2.75
CA VAL A 187 -3.75 11.42 -2.21
C VAL A 187 -2.69 11.53 -3.32
N GLU A 188 -2.69 10.62 -4.29
CA GLU A 188 -1.73 10.64 -5.39
C GLU A 188 -1.90 11.86 -6.31
N ALA A 189 -3.15 12.27 -6.58
CA ALA A 189 -3.44 13.47 -7.35
C ALA A 189 -2.96 14.73 -6.63
N GLY A 190 -3.19 14.81 -5.30
CA GLY A 190 -2.69 15.91 -4.47
C GLY A 190 -1.16 15.97 -4.45
N ILE A 191 -0.48 14.82 -4.27
CA ILE A 191 0.99 14.75 -4.31
C ILE A 191 1.53 15.17 -5.68
N SER A 192 0.90 14.73 -6.77
CA SER A 192 1.30 15.10 -8.13
C SER A 192 1.27 16.62 -8.32
N ARG A 193 0.15 17.27 -8.01
CA ARG A 193 -0.04 18.72 -8.10
C ARG A 193 1.00 19.50 -7.29
N LEU A 194 1.19 19.14 -6.02
CA LEU A 194 2.17 19.77 -5.15
C LEU A 194 3.60 19.61 -5.66
N ARG A 195 3.94 18.45 -6.24
CA ARG A 195 5.27 18.24 -6.83
C ARG A 195 5.53 19.16 -8.01
N PHE A 196 4.54 19.40 -8.87
CA PHE A 196 4.68 20.37 -9.96
C PHE A 196 4.80 21.80 -9.43
N TYR A 197 3.96 22.18 -8.47
CA TYR A 197 4.02 23.50 -7.83
C TYR A 197 5.38 23.78 -7.15
N LEU A 198 5.93 22.79 -6.43
CA LEU A 198 7.22 22.88 -5.75
C LEU A 198 8.41 22.93 -6.72
N VAL A 199 8.24 22.67 -8.02
CA VAL A 199 9.31 22.92 -9.01
C VAL A 199 9.62 24.41 -9.10
N GLU A 200 8.58 25.23 -9.10
CA GLU A 200 8.70 26.69 -9.26
C GLU A 200 8.93 27.38 -7.90
N ARG A 201 8.44 26.78 -6.82
CA ARG A 201 8.49 27.32 -5.46
C ARG A 201 9.04 26.27 -4.48
N PRO A 202 10.33 25.90 -4.57
CA PRO A 202 10.89 24.76 -3.83
C PRO A 202 10.84 24.92 -2.31
N ASP A 203 10.90 26.17 -1.83
CA ASP A 203 10.98 26.50 -0.41
C ASP A 203 9.63 26.99 0.17
N ASP A 204 8.51 26.80 -0.54
CA ASP A 204 7.19 27.19 -0.02
C ASP A 204 6.81 26.32 1.20
N PRO A 205 6.76 26.90 2.41
CA PRO A 205 6.55 26.13 3.63
C PRO A 205 5.16 25.50 3.70
N HIS A 206 4.16 26.12 3.08
CA HIS A 206 2.78 25.63 3.09
C HIS A 206 2.62 24.44 2.15
N ALA A 207 3.23 24.51 0.97
CA ALA A 207 3.24 23.38 0.03
C ALA A 207 4.04 22.19 0.58
N LEU A 208 5.16 22.44 1.28
CA LEU A 208 5.94 21.39 1.94
C LEU A 208 5.18 20.72 3.09
N ASP A 209 4.46 21.48 3.93
CA ASP A 209 3.61 20.91 4.98
C ASP A 209 2.44 20.08 4.39
N ALA A 210 1.78 20.61 3.37
CA ALA A 210 0.72 19.89 2.64
C ALA A 210 1.24 18.57 2.05
N LEU A 211 2.43 18.58 1.43
CA LEU A 211 3.07 17.39 0.88
C LEU A 211 3.41 16.38 1.98
N ARG A 212 3.91 16.83 3.14
CA ARG A 212 4.20 15.98 4.29
C ARG A 212 2.94 15.27 4.81
N ARG A 213 1.82 15.98 4.93
CA ARG A 213 0.53 15.38 5.34
C ARG A 213 0.09 14.28 4.37
N LEU A 214 0.19 14.55 3.07
CA LEU A 214 -0.16 13.58 2.03
C LEU A 214 0.79 12.38 2.02
N ALA A 215 2.09 12.60 2.27
CA ALA A 215 3.08 11.53 2.37
C ALA A 215 2.76 10.57 3.53
N ILE A 216 2.41 11.12 4.71
CA ILE A 216 1.99 10.33 5.88
C ILE A 216 0.72 9.52 5.54
N ALA A 217 -0.25 10.14 4.88
CA ALA A 217 -1.48 9.44 4.46
C ALA A 217 -1.20 8.33 3.44
N LEU A 218 -0.29 8.56 2.49
CA LEU A 218 0.12 7.55 1.51
C LEU A 218 0.85 6.38 2.19
N GLN A 219 1.76 6.66 3.11
CA GLN A 219 2.49 5.64 3.86
C GLN A 219 1.53 4.76 4.68
N ALA A 220 0.56 5.37 5.36
CA ALA A 220 -0.47 4.62 6.09
C ALA A 220 -1.23 3.66 5.17
N ARG A 221 -1.59 4.08 3.95
CA ARG A 221 -2.25 3.23 2.95
C ARG A 221 -1.37 2.08 2.49
N VAL A 222 -0.10 2.36 2.19
CA VAL A 222 0.86 1.32 1.75
C VAL A 222 1.08 0.30 2.86
N THR A 223 1.20 0.73 4.12
CA THR A 223 1.35 -0.18 5.27
C THR A 223 0.11 -1.06 5.45
N VAL A 224 -1.10 -0.49 5.32
CA VAL A 224 -2.34 -1.27 5.38
C VAL A 224 -2.42 -2.27 4.22
N ALA A 225 -2.13 -1.84 2.99
CA ALA A 225 -2.14 -2.71 1.82
C ALA A 225 -1.10 -3.84 1.92
N ALA A 226 0.11 -3.54 2.40
CA ALA A 226 1.14 -4.54 2.65
C ALA A 226 0.73 -5.53 3.74
N GLY A 227 0.10 -5.05 4.82
CA GLY A 227 -0.45 -5.90 5.87
C GLY A 227 -1.56 -6.82 5.35
N GLN A 228 -2.46 -6.30 4.52
CA GLN A 228 -3.51 -7.09 3.87
C GLN A 228 -2.93 -8.14 2.92
N ALA A 229 -1.90 -7.78 2.14
CA ALA A 229 -1.21 -8.71 1.25
C ALA A 229 -0.45 -9.81 2.02
N ALA A 230 0.16 -9.48 3.15
CA ALA A 230 0.82 -10.47 4.01
C ALA A 230 -0.21 -11.43 4.63
N ALA A 231 -1.31 -10.89 5.18
CA ALA A 231 -2.39 -11.69 5.75
C ALA A 231 -3.06 -12.60 4.71
N SER A 232 -3.26 -12.11 3.48
CA SER A 232 -3.81 -12.93 2.41
C SER A 232 -2.83 -14.04 2.01
N ALA A 233 -1.54 -13.75 1.88
CA ALA A 233 -0.51 -14.74 1.57
C ALA A 233 -0.42 -15.86 2.62
N GLU A 234 -0.55 -15.53 3.91
CA GLU A 234 -0.59 -16.54 4.99
C GLU A 234 -1.82 -17.44 4.90
N ASN A 235 -2.99 -16.86 4.61
CA ASN A 235 -4.23 -17.62 4.45
C ASN A 235 -4.16 -18.53 3.21
N PHE A 236 -3.69 -18.02 2.06
CA PHE A 236 -3.42 -18.85 0.89
C PHE A 236 -2.47 -20.01 1.21
N GLY A 237 -1.41 -19.77 2.00
CA GLY A 237 -0.49 -20.82 2.43
C GLY A 237 -1.12 -21.88 3.36
N LYS A 238 -2.07 -21.49 4.20
CA LYS A 238 -2.86 -22.44 5.03
C LYS A 238 -3.83 -23.24 4.15
N ASP A 239 -4.51 -22.59 3.21
CA ASP A 239 -5.46 -23.23 2.31
C ASP A 239 -4.78 -24.23 1.38
N VAL A 240 -3.62 -23.88 0.81
CA VAL A 240 -2.82 -24.80 -0.03
C VAL A 240 -2.35 -26.01 0.79
N ARG A 241 -1.92 -25.82 2.05
CA ARG A 241 -1.55 -26.94 2.93
C ARG A 241 -2.73 -27.85 3.25
N ARG A 242 -3.91 -27.27 3.53
CA ARG A 242 -5.15 -28.01 3.78
C ARG A 242 -5.59 -28.79 2.55
N LEU A 243 -5.58 -28.16 1.38
CA LEU A 243 -5.90 -28.80 0.11
C LEU A 243 -4.93 -29.94 -0.20
N ARG A 244 -3.62 -29.74 0.00
CA ARG A 244 -2.61 -30.79 -0.17
C ARG A 244 -2.84 -31.95 0.79
N GLY A 245 -3.18 -31.68 2.05
CA GLY A 245 -3.54 -32.69 3.03
C GLY A 245 -4.77 -33.49 2.58
N LEU A 246 -5.81 -32.80 2.12
CA LEU A 246 -7.05 -33.42 1.62
C LEU A 246 -6.77 -34.30 0.39
N LEU A 247 -5.99 -33.81 -0.59
CA LEU A 247 -5.58 -34.59 -1.76
C LEU A 247 -4.75 -35.83 -1.38
N MET A 248 -3.84 -35.71 -0.40
CA MET A 248 -3.10 -36.86 0.14
C MET A 248 -4.01 -37.88 0.83
N THR A 249 -5.00 -37.43 1.60
CA THR A 249 -5.96 -38.35 2.25
C THR A 249 -6.84 -39.08 1.24
N ILE A 250 -7.30 -38.40 0.18
CA ILE A 250 -8.08 -39.02 -0.90
C ILE A 250 -7.25 -40.05 -1.65
N THR A 251 -6.01 -39.72 -2.02
CA THR A 251 -5.12 -40.65 -2.73
C THR A 251 -4.80 -41.88 -1.90
N LEU A 252 -4.49 -41.73 -0.61
CA LEU A 252 -4.28 -42.87 0.29
C LEU A 252 -5.54 -43.72 0.45
N GLY A 253 -6.71 -43.10 0.59
CA GLY A 253 -8.00 -43.81 0.66
C GLY A 253 -8.30 -44.61 -0.60
N LEU A 254 -8.04 -44.03 -1.78
CA LEU A 254 -8.20 -44.72 -3.07
C LEU A 254 -7.24 -45.92 -3.19
N CYS A 255 -5.97 -45.75 -2.81
CA CYS A 255 -4.99 -46.84 -2.79
C CYS A 255 -5.40 -47.97 -1.85
N ALA A 256 -5.87 -47.64 -0.64
CA ALA A 256 -6.35 -48.64 0.32
C ALA A 256 -7.56 -49.42 -0.21
N LEU A 257 -8.51 -48.73 -0.86
CA LEU A 257 -9.67 -49.35 -1.51
C LEU A 257 -9.23 -50.31 -2.64
N ILE A 258 -8.29 -49.90 -3.49
CA ILE A 258 -7.75 -50.74 -4.57
C ILE A 258 -7.09 -52.00 -4.00
N LEU A 259 -6.26 -51.87 -2.96
CA LEU A 259 -5.62 -53.01 -2.31
C LEU A 259 -6.65 -53.98 -1.69
N LEU A 260 -7.69 -53.45 -1.05
CA LEU A 260 -8.77 -54.24 -0.48
C LEU A 260 -9.52 -55.03 -1.57
N LEU A 261 -9.87 -54.37 -2.67
CA LEU A 261 -10.49 -55.03 -3.83
C LEU A 261 -9.60 -56.13 -4.42
N LEU A 262 -8.30 -55.87 -4.58
CA LEU A 262 -7.34 -56.88 -5.05
C LEU A 262 -7.23 -58.07 -4.09
N SER A 263 -7.22 -57.83 -2.77
CA SER A 263 -7.16 -58.90 -1.77
C SER A 263 -8.41 -59.80 -1.78
N ALA A 264 -9.60 -59.20 -1.96
CA ALA A 264 -10.85 -59.94 -2.07
C ALA A 264 -10.86 -60.84 -3.32
N VAL A 265 -10.40 -60.32 -4.45
CA VAL A 265 -10.30 -61.08 -5.70
C VAL A 265 -9.27 -62.22 -5.59
N PHE A 266 -8.16 -62.02 -4.87
CA PHE A 266 -7.16 -63.06 -4.66
C PHE A 266 -7.67 -64.19 -3.77
N TRP A 267 -8.40 -63.86 -2.70
CA TRP A 267 -8.99 -64.86 -1.80
C TRP A 267 -10.03 -65.75 -2.47
N ASP A 268 -10.74 -65.25 -3.47
CA ASP A 268 -11.75 -66.02 -4.20
C ASP A 268 -11.15 -67.03 -5.19
N LYS A 269 -9.84 -66.89 -5.51
CA LYS A 269 -9.13 -67.75 -6.47
C LYS A 269 -8.13 -68.72 -5.86
N CYS A 270 -7.85 -68.62 -4.56
CA CYS A 270 -6.99 -69.55 -3.82
C CYS A 270 -7.84 -70.56 -3.05
#